data_AF-A0A2J0YTK0-F1
#
_entry.id   AF-A0A2J0YTK0-F1
#
_cell.length_a   1.000
_cell.length_b   1.000
_cell.length_c   1.000
_cell.angle_alpha   90.00
_cell.angle_beta   90.00
_cell.angle_gamma   90.00
#
_symmetry.space_group_name_H-M   'P 1'
#
loop_
_entity.id
_entity.type
_entity.pdbx_description
1 polymer ?
#
loop_
_entity_poly.entity_id
_entity_poly.type
_entity_poly.pdbx_seq_one_letter_code
_entity_poly.pdbx_strand_id
1 'polypeptide(L)'
;MSVSNPSEGTIASGLSAMLREQMLLMAELHRRRRTNILAAYRPYAKQREFHAAGAAFRERLFMAGNQLGKTLAGAAEAAMHLTGRYPDWWQGRRFDRPIVLLAGSESYELTRDGVQRLLVGPPLNEEEWGTGFLPKAAIKATTRRAGASGALDSVTVRHVSGRASTLLFKAYEQGRAKWQANTVDYVWFDEEPPEDVYFEGITGETPQPKGRVWRWRG
;
A
#
# COMPACT_ATOMS: atom_id res chain seq x y z
N MET A 1 -60.42 1.94 30.57
CA MET A 1 -59.91 1.92 29.19
C MET A 1 -58.76 2.92 29.12
N SER A 2 -57.51 2.47 29.08
CA SER A 2 -56.35 3.38 28.91
C SER A 2 -56.21 3.72 27.44
N VAL A 3 -56.38 4.99 27.11
CA VAL A 3 -56.17 5.50 25.75
C VAL A 3 -54.65 5.59 25.54
N SER A 4 -54.10 4.71 24.71
CA SER A 4 -52.71 4.80 24.26
C SER A 4 -52.57 6.07 23.41
N ASN A 5 -51.63 6.93 23.80
CA ASN A 5 -51.43 8.23 23.17
C ASN A 5 -50.68 8.04 21.82
N PRO A 6 -51.30 8.31 20.66
CA PRO A 6 -50.71 7.99 19.36
C PRO A 6 -49.41 8.77 19.07
N SER A 7 -49.16 9.88 19.77
CA SER A 7 -47.97 10.72 19.63
C SER A 7 -46.68 10.06 20.14
N GLU A 8 -46.74 9.22 21.18
CA GLU A 8 -45.56 8.51 21.71
C GLU A 8 -45.03 7.46 20.72
N GLY A 9 -45.93 6.77 20.02
CA GLY A 9 -45.55 5.78 19.00
C GLY A 9 -44.86 6.40 17.78
N THR A 10 -45.31 7.58 17.34
CA THR A 10 -44.71 8.30 16.20
C THR A 10 -43.34 8.90 16.55
N ILE A 11 -43.17 9.43 17.77
CA ILE A 11 -41.87 9.94 18.23
C ILE A 11 -40.86 8.79 18.38
N ALA A 12 -41.27 7.65 18.95
CA ALA A 12 -40.41 6.47 19.08
C ALA A 12 -40.02 5.88 17.72
N SER A 13 -40.94 5.85 16.74
CA SER A 13 -40.63 5.37 15.38
C SER A 13 -39.69 6.33 14.64
N GLY A 14 -39.87 7.64 14.81
CA GLY A 14 -38.99 8.67 14.25
C GLY A 14 -37.57 8.59 14.82
N LEU A 15 -37.44 8.43 16.14
CA LEU A 15 -36.15 8.24 16.80
C LEU A 15 -35.47 6.93 16.36
N SER A 16 -36.25 5.85 16.19
CA SER A 16 -35.75 4.57 15.63
C SER A 16 -35.26 4.70 14.18
N ALA A 17 -35.92 5.50 13.35
CA ALA A 17 -35.48 5.79 11.99
C ALA A 17 -34.17 6.60 11.97
N MET A 18 -34.06 7.65 12.78
CA MET A 18 -32.84 8.46 12.92
C MET A 18 -31.65 7.63 13.42
N LEU A 19 -31.86 6.74 14.40
CA LEU A 19 -30.81 5.84 14.89
C LEU A 19 -30.33 4.88 13.81
N ARG A 20 -31.23 4.30 13.00
CA ARG A 20 -30.85 3.45 11.86
C ARG A 20 -30.06 4.24 10.81
N GLU A 21 -30.49 5.44 10.47
CA GLU A 21 -29.77 6.31 9.54
C GLU A 21 -28.37 6.66 10.05
N GLN A 22 -28.24 7.03 11.33
CA GLN A 22 -26.95 7.25 11.98
C GLN A 22 -26.05 6.02 11.90
N MET A 23 -26.57 4.83 12.20
CA MET A 23 -25.80 3.59 12.12
C MET A 23 -25.31 3.31 10.69
N LEU A 24 -26.15 3.52 9.68
CA LEU A 24 -25.77 3.35 8.27
C LEU A 24 -24.67 4.33 7.86
N LEU A 25 -24.79 5.61 8.25
CA LEU A 25 -23.78 6.63 7.99
C LEU A 25 -22.45 6.31 8.68
N MET A 26 -22.48 5.91 9.94
CA MET A 26 -21.27 5.50 10.68
C MET A 26 -20.60 4.28 10.06
N ALA A 27 -21.38 3.27 9.67
CA ALA A 27 -20.87 2.08 8.99
C ALA A 27 -20.21 2.43 7.64
N GLU A 28 -20.83 3.34 6.86
CA GLU A 28 -20.29 3.79 5.59
C GLU A 28 -18.99 4.59 5.75
N LEU A 29 -18.94 5.52 6.72
CA LEU A 29 -17.73 6.28 7.03
C LEU A 29 -16.59 5.36 7.48
N HIS A 30 -16.91 4.40 8.35
CA HIS A 30 -15.95 3.40 8.80
C HIS A 30 -15.42 2.56 7.63
N ARG A 31 -16.30 2.10 6.74
CA ARG A 31 -15.92 1.37 5.52
C ARG A 31 -14.99 2.19 4.63
N ARG A 32 -15.34 3.45 4.33
CA ARG A 32 -14.52 4.34 3.49
C ARG A 32 -13.15 4.60 4.09
N ARG A 33 -13.08 4.81 5.41
CA ARG A 33 -11.82 5.04 6.12
C ARG A 33 -10.94 3.79 6.09
N ARG A 34 -11.52 2.61 6.36
CA ARG A 34 -10.80 1.33 6.33
C ARG A 34 -10.29 0.95 4.95
N THR A 35 -11.01 1.29 3.88
CA THR A 35 -10.67 0.87 2.51
C THR A 35 -9.87 1.89 1.70
N ASN A 36 -9.43 2.98 2.35
CA ASN A 36 -8.64 4.03 1.72
C ASN A 36 -7.77 4.76 2.77
N ILE A 37 -6.98 3.99 3.53
CA ILE A 37 -6.11 4.56 4.59
C ILE A 37 -5.07 5.53 4.02
N LEU A 38 -4.70 5.38 2.75
CA LEU A 38 -3.75 6.26 2.06
C LEU A 38 -4.19 7.74 2.11
N ALA A 39 -5.47 8.03 1.95
CA ALA A 39 -5.99 9.40 2.03
C ALA A 39 -5.78 10.02 3.43
N ALA A 40 -5.77 9.18 4.47
CA ALA A 40 -5.56 9.59 5.85
C ALA A 40 -4.08 9.58 6.28
N TYR A 41 -3.15 9.13 5.41
CA TYR A 41 -1.74 9.07 5.75
C TYR A 41 -1.16 10.46 6.03
N ARG A 42 -0.52 10.62 7.18
CA ARG A 42 0.15 11.86 7.61
C ARG A 42 1.56 11.52 8.12
N PRO A 43 2.58 11.66 7.28
CA PRO A 43 3.96 11.39 7.70
C PRO A 43 4.45 12.40 8.73
N TYR A 44 5.23 11.92 9.69
CA TYR A 44 6.00 12.79 10.60
C TYR A 44 7.24 13.35 9.88
N ALA A 45 7.98 14.26 10.54
CA ALA A 45 9.08 15.01 9.92
C ALA A 45 10.09 14.14 9.12
N LYS A 46 10.66 13.09 9.73
CA LYS A 46 11.66 12.25 9.03
C LYS A 46 11.06 11.46 7.86
N GLN A 47 9.81 11.01 7.97
CA GLN A 47 9.12 10.38 6.85
C GLN A 47 8.92 11.36 5.68
N ARG A 48 8.54 12.61 5.98
CA ARG A 48 8.40 13.67 4.97
C ARG A 48 9.72 13.96 4.28
N GLU A 49 10.80 14.12 5.05
CA GLU A 49 12.16 14.33 4.53
C GLU A 49 12.57 13.17 3.63
N PHE A 50 12.35 11.94 4.09
CA PHE A 50 12.61 10.74 3.31
C PHE A 50 11.84 10.76 1.98
N HIS A 51 10.53 11.01 1.98
CA HIS A 51 9.71 11.09 0.77
C HIS A 51 10.18 12.20 -0.18
N ALA A 52 10.43 13.40 0.35
CA ALA A 52 10.89 14.55 -0.42
C ALA A 52 12.24 14.30 -1.10
N ALA A 53 13.17 13.62 -0.40
CA ALA A 53 14.45 13.24 -0.96
C ALA A 53 14.33 12.42 -2.25
N GLY A 54 13.21 11.71 -2.47
CA GLY A 54 12.97 10.95 -3.70
C GLY A 54 12.88 11.78 -4.97
N ALA A 55 12.68 13.09 -4.87
CA ALA A 55 12.74 13.99 -6.02
C ALA A 55 14.18 14.18 -6.54
N ALA A 56 15.16 14.20 -5.64
CA ALA A 56 16.56 14.47 -5.97
C ALA A 56 17.41 13.19 -6.06
N PHE A 57 17.15 12.22 -5.18
CA PHE A 57 17.97 11.02 -5.06
C PHE A 57 17.25 9.81 -5.63
N ARG A 58 17.98 9.07 -6.47
CA ARG A 58 17.50 7.80 -7.02
C ARG A 58 17.42 6.77 -5.91
N GLU A 59 18.52 6.63 -5.16
CA GLU A 59 18.69 5.65 -4.08
C GLU A 59 18.62 6.33 -2.71
N ARG A 60 17.83 5.77 -1.79
CA ARG A 60 17.63 6.32 -0.44
C ARG A 60 17.58 5.22 0.61
N LEU A 61 18.03 5.58 1.80
CA LEU A 61 18.13 4.70 2.96
C LEU A 61 17.38 5.37 4.12
N PHE A 62 16.31 4.75 4.62
CA PHE A 62 15.61 5.28 5.79
C PHE A 62 16.18 4.65 7.08
N MET A 63 17.27 5.23 7.59
CA MET A 63 17.83 4.84 8.89
C MET A 63 17.01 5.41 10.04
N ALA A 64 16.47 4.52 10.86
CA ALA A 64 15.68 4.83 12.04
C ALA A 64 15.74 3.62 12.99
N GLY A 65 15.41 3.76 14.26
CA GLY A 65 15.24 2.62 15.16
C GLY A 65 14.09 1.68 14.76
N ASN A 66 14.02 0.53 15.42
CA ASN A 66 12.93 -0.43 15.26
C ASN A 66 11.57 0.22 15.58
N GLN A 67 10.53 -0.16 14.83
CA GLN A 67 9.15 0.33 14.98
C GLN A 67 8.92 1.85 14.72
N LEU A 68 9.90 2.58 14.18
CA LEU A 68 9.75 4.01 13.85
C LEU A 68 9.02 4.29 12.51
N GLY A 69 8.19 3.34 12.06
CA GLY A 69 7.33 3.51 10.89
C GLY A 69 8.03 3.48 9.54
N LYS A 70 9.17 2.77 9.41
CA LYS A 70 9.90 2.61 8.14
C LYS A 70 9.06 1.91 7.08
N THR A 71 8.63 0.68 7.36
CA THR A 71 7.78 -0.15 6.49
C THR A 71 6.47 0.57 6.15
N LEU A 72 5.93 1.37 7.08
CA LEU A 72 4.73 2.17 6.87
C LEU A 72 4.97 3.30 5.85
N ALA A 73 6.12 3.97 5.91
CA ALA A 73 6.53 4.94 4.89
C ALA A 73 6.73 4.27 3.53
N GLY A 74 7.34 3.09 3.51
CA GLY A 74 7.46 2.20 2.34
C GLY A 74 6.12 1.93 1.67
N ALA A 75 5.18 1.42 2.45
CA ALA A 75 3.85 1.07 1.96
C ALA A 75 3.09 2.30 1.44
N ALA A 76 3.17 3.43 2.15
CA ALA A 76 2.52 4.66 1.74
C ALA A 76 3.08 5.19 0.42
N GLU A 77 4.39 5.32 0.30
CA GLU A 77 5.05 5.80 -0.92
C GLU A 77 4.79 4.86 -2.11
N ALA A 78 4.93 3.54 -1.90
CA ALA A 78 4.64 2.54 -2.92
C ALA A 78 3.18 2.63 -3.40
N ALA A 79 2.21 2.79 -2.49
CA ALA A 79 0.81 2.97 -2.86
C ALA A 79 0.55 4.28 -3.61
N MET A 80 1.21 5.39 -3.24
CA MET A 80 1.12 6.66 -3.99
C MET A 80 1.66 6.49 -5.41
N HIS A 81 2.79 5.82 -5.58
CA HIS A 81 3.38 5.57 -6.89
C HIS A 81 2.54 4.62 -7.75
N LEU A 82 2.03 3.53 -7.17
CA LEU A 82 1.18 2.57 -7.87
C LEU A 82 -0.14 3.18 -8.34
N THR A 83 -0.74 4.05 -7.53
CA THR A 83 -2.02 4.69 -7.83
C THR A 83 -1.89 6.02 -8.57
N GLY A 84 -0.74 6.67 -8.48
CA GLY A 84 -0.52 8.06 -8.91
C GLY A 84 -1.25 9.10 -8.05
N ARG A 85 -1.76 8.70 -6.88
CA ARG A 85 -2.47 9.58 -5.96
C ARG A 85 -1.49 10.20 -4.98
N TYR A 86 -1.04 11.40 -5.32
CA TYR A 86 -0.13 12.17 -4.48
C TYR A 86 -0.90 13.24 -3.69
N PRO A 87 -0.78 13.28 -2.35
CA PRO A 87 -1.37 14.35 -1.55
C PRO A 87 -0.66 15.69 -1.79
N ASP A 88 -1.31 16.79 -1.41
CA ASP A 88 -0.79 18.15 -1.68
C ASP A 88 0.56 18.44 -1.04
N TRP A 89 0.84 17.82 0.12
CA TRP A 89 2.13 17.94 0.79
C TRP A 89 3.27 17.16 0.11
N TRP A 90 2.98 16.32 -0.89
CA TRP A 90 3.97 15.44 -1.53
C TRP A 90 4.97 16.22 -2.38
N GLN A 91 6.23 16.19 -1.95
CA GLN A 91 7.36 16.82 -2.64
C GLN A 91 8.34 15.83 -3.28
N GLY A 92 8.11 14.53 -3.14
CA GLY A 92 8.95 13.49 -3.74
C GLY A 92 8.69 13.29 -5.24
N ARG A 93 9.33 12.27 -5.83
CA ARG A 93 9.09 11.88 -7.22
C ARG A 93 7.62 11.56 -7.47
N ARG A 94 7.11 11.99 -8.61
CA ARG A 94 5.76 11.66 -9.09
C ARG A 94 5.85 10.84 -10.37
N PHE A 95 4.93 9.90 -10.52
CA PHE A 95 4.70 9.13 -11.73
C PHE A 95 3.33 9.53 -12.28
N ASP A 96 3.31 10.09 -13.48
CA ASP A 96 2.10 10.48 -14.22
C ASP A 96 1.59 9.33 -15.13
N ARG A 97 2.37 8.28 -15.26
CA ARG A 97 2.07 7.03 -15.95
C ARG A 97 2.06 5.85 -14.97
N PRO A 98 1.39 4.74 -15.33
CA PRO A 98 1.51 3.52 -14.56
C PRO A 98 2.95 3.02 -14.47
N ILE A 99 3.21 2.29 -13.40
CA ILE A 99 4.54 1.75 -13.09
C ILE A 99 4.51 0.26 -12.86
N VAL A 100 5.67 -0.37 -13.03
CA VAL A 100 5.96 -1.68 -12.45
C VAL A 100 6.77 -1.47 -11.17
N LEU A 101 6.19 -1.84 -10.04
CA LEU A 101 6.80 -1.77 -8.71
C LEU A 101 7.15 -3.17 -8.23
N LEU A 102 8.37 -3.35 -7.76
CA LEU A 102 8.79 -4.57 -7.06
C LEU A 102 8.89 -4.28 -5.57
N ALA A 103 8.27 -5.10 -4.72
CA ALA A 103 8.41 -5.00 -3.28
C ALA A 103 8.74 -6.36 -2.66
N GLY A 104 9.66 -6.38 -1.69
CA GLY A 104 10.09 -7.63 -1.09
C GLY A 104 10.88 -7.49 0.19
N SER A 105 11.00 -8.61 0.90
CA SER A 105 11.80 -8.78 2.12
C SER A 105 12.60 -10.10 2.03
N GLU A 106 13.23 -10.52 3.13
CA GLU A 106 14.14 -11.67 3.18
C GLU A 106 13.49 -12.97 2.72
N SER A 107 12.31 -13.30 3.27
CA SER A 107 11.52 -14.48 2.93
C SER A 107 10.13 -14.13 2.40
N TYR A 108 9.41 -15.12 1.85
CA TYR A 108 8.02 -14.91 1.45
C TYR A 108 7.08 -14.66 2.62
N GLU A 109 7.31 -15.29 3.75
CA GLU A 109 6.51 -15.09 4.97
C GLU A 109 6.65 -13.64 5.43
N LEU A 110 7.88 -13.11 5.47
CA LEU A 110 8.14 -11.71 5.82
C LEU A 110 7.55 -10.75 4.80
N THR A 111 7.66 -11.07 3.51
CA THR A 111 7.03 -10.26 2.44
C THR A 111 5.50 -10.27 2.56
N ARG A 112 4.90 -11.42 2.86
CA ARG A 112 3.45 -11.58 3.03
C ARG A 112 2.97 -10.83 4.28
N ASP A 113 3.61 -11.05 5.42
CA ASP A 113 3.15 -10.57 6.72
C ASP A 113 3.58 -9.13 7.03
N GLY A 114 4.62 -8.63 6.36
CA GLY A 114 5.07 -7.24 6.40
C GLY A 114 4.49 -6.42 5.24
N VAL A 115 5.12 -6.57 4.07
CA VAL A 115 4.90 -5.73 2.89
C VAL A 115 3.49 -5.87 2.32
N GLN A 116 3.06 -7.11 2.00
CA GLN A 116 1.73 -7.36 1.44
C GLN A 116 0.64 -6.98 2.45
N ARG A 117 0.80 -7.32 3.72
CA ARG A 117 -0.18 -6.93 4.76
C ARG A 117 -0.42 -5.42 4.79
N LEU A 118 0.63 -4.62 4.72
CA LEU A 118 0.50 -3.16 4.73
C LEU A 118 -0.05 -2.61 3.40
N LEU A 119 0.35 -3.16 2.26
CA LEU A 119 -0.13 -2.67 0.96
C LEU A 119 -1.56 -3.10 0.67
N VAL A 120 -1.90 -4.37 0.90
CA VAL A 120 -3.16 -4.97 0.46
C VAL A 120 -4.14 -5.14 1.62
N GLY A 121 -3.67 -5.63 2.76
CA GLY A 121 -4.51 -6.01 3.91
C GLY A 121 -4.15 -7.39 4.43
N PRO A 122 -4.84 -7.89 5.48
CA PRO A 122 -4.52 -9.16 6.12
C PRO A 122 -4.41 -10.34 5.13
N PRO A 123 -3.25 -11.02 5.03
CA PRO A 123 -2.98 -11.98 3.95
C PRO A 123 -3.93 -13.18 3.93
N LEU A 124 -4.36 -13.65 5.11
CA LEU A 124 -5.23 -14.81 5.27
C LEU A 124 -6.73 -14.47 5.18
N ASN A 125 -7.09 -13.18 5.10
CA ASN A 125 -8.48 -12.73 5.03
C ASN A 125 -8.71 -11.91 3.75
N GLU A 126 -9.13 -12.59 2.68
CA GLU A 126 -9.35 -12.00 1.35
C GLU A 126 -10.46 -10.94 1.33
N GLU A 127 -11.48 -11.07 2.18
CA GLU A 127 -12.56 -10.08 2.27
C GLU A 127 -12.04 -8.72 2.73
N GLU A 128 -10.97 -8.73 3.53
CA GLU A 128 -10.27 -7.56 4.02
C GLU A 128 -9.16 -7.06 3.09
N TRP A 129 -8.97 -7.65 1.91
CA TRP A 129 -8.09 -7.08 0.90
C TRP A 129 -8.65 -5.74 0.39
N GLY A 130 -7.74 -4.78 0.23
CA GLY A 130 -8.05 -3.36 0.01
C GLY A 130 -8.22 -2.55 1.29
N THR A 131 -7.89 -3.10 2.47
CA THR A 131 -7.82 -2.35 3.73
C THR A 131 -6.41 -1.84 4.08
N GLY A 132 -5.40 -2.26 3.31
CA GLY A 132 -4.06 -1.69 3.34
C GLY A 132 -3.95 -0.34 2.62
N PHE A 133 -2.72 0.11 2.40
CA PHE A 133 -2.42 1.40 1.75
C PHE A 133 -2.91 1.47 0.30
N LEU A 134 -3.02 0.35 -0.41
CA LEU A 134 -3.70 0.31 -1.70
C LEU A 134 -5.21 0.41 -1.46
N PRO A 135 -5.88 1.50 -1.91
CA PRO A 135 -7.30 1.64 -1.70
C PRO A 135 -8.06 0.50 -2.39
N LYS A 136 -9.10 -0.05 -1.76
CA LYS A 136 -9.88 -1.18 -2.31
C LYS A 136 -10.35 -0.93 -3.75
N ALA A 137 -10.84 0.27 -4.03
CA ALA A 137 -11.30 0.67 -5.36
C ALA A 137 -10.19 0.75 -6.43
N ALA A 138 -8.92 0.79 -6.02
CA ALA A 138 -7.78 0.81 -6.92
C ALA A 138 -7.28 -0.61 -7.25
N ILE A 139 -7.55 -1.62 -6.43
CA ILE A 139 -7.14 -3.00 -6.72
C ILE A 139 -8.05 -3.56 -7.82
N LYS A 140 -7.47 -3.88 -8.99
CA LYS A 140 -8.21 -4.45 -10.13
C LYS A 140 -8.17 -5.97 -10.14
N ALA A 141 -7.02 -6.56 -9.81
CA ALA A 141 -6.81 -8.00 -9.80
C ALA A 141 -5.62 -8.35 -8.90
N THR A 142 -5.61 -9.58 -8.42
CA THR A 142 -4.52 -10.17 -7.63
C THR A 142 -4.18 -11.55 -8.18
N THR A 143 -2.90 -11.89 -8.26
CA THR A 143 -2.45 -13.24 -8.59
C THR A 143 -1.86 -13.87 -7.35
N ARG A 144 -2.38 -15.03 -6.95
CA ARG A 144 -1.86 -15.80 -5.82
C ARG A 144 -0.59 -16.53 -6.20
N ARG A 145 0.29 -16.69 -5.22
CA ARG A 145 1.46 -17.54 -5.32
C ARG A 145 1.05 -19.01 -5.16
N ALA A 146 1.56 -19.87 -6.04
CA ALA A 146 1.38 -21.30 -5.89
C ALA A 146 2.16 -21.81 -4.66
N GLY A 147 1.49 -22.60 -3.81
CA GLY A 147 2.13 -23.27 -2.67
C GLY A 147 2.36 -22.43 -1.41
N ALA A 148 1.94 -21.15 -1.37
CA ALA A 148 2.09 -20.30 -0.19
C ALA A 148 0.74 -19.67 0.21
N SER A 149 0.20 -20.08 1.36
CA SER A 149 -1.13 -19.63 1.81
C SER A 149 -1.17 -18.12 2.05
N GLY A 150 -2.16 -17.47 1.45
CA GLY A 150 -2.40 -16.03 1.53
C GLY A 150 -1.37 -15.14 0.82
N ALA A 151 -0.30 -15.70 0.25
CA ALA A 151 0.73 -14.93 -0.43
C ALA A 151 0.32 -14.57 -1.86
N LEU A 152 0.61 -13.32 -2.25
CA LEU A 152 0.38 -12.82 -3.60
C LEU A 152 1.71 -12.80 -4.37
N ASP A 153 1.63 -13.11 -5.65
CA ASP A 153 2.71 -12.88 -6.61
C ASP A 153 2.63 -11.49 -7.21
N SER A 154 1.41 -11.03 -7.54
CA SER A 154 1.21 -9.71 -8.11
C SER A 154 -0.14 -9.09 -7.77
N VAL A 155 -0.19 -7.76 -7.88
CA VAL A 155 -1.42 -6.96 -7.79
C VAL A 155 -1.46 -5.99 -8.95
N THR A 156 -2.58 -5.98 -9.68
CA THR A 156 -2.87 -4.98 -10.71
C THR A 156 -3.61 -3.81 -10.07
N VAL A 157 -3.05 -2.60 -10.16
CA VAL A 157 -3.56 -1.41 -9.48
C VAL A 157 -3.97 -0.35 -10.49
N ARG A 158 -5.16 0.21 -10.37
CA ARG A 158 -5.63 1.33 -11.19
C ARG A 158 -4.83 2.59 -10.87
N HIS A 159 -4.21 3.15 -11.90
CA HIS A 159 -3.53 4.44 -11.84
C HIS A 159 -4.49 5.58 -12.21
N VAL A 160 -4.30 6.78 -11.65
CA VAL A 160 -5.12 7.96 -11.97
C VAL A 160 -5.10 8.34 -13.46
N SER A 161 -4.05 7.95 -14.18
CA SER A 161 -3.98 8.08 -15.65
C SER A 161 -5.01 7.24 -16.43
N GLY A 162 -5.84 6.44 -15.76
CA GLY A 162 -6.82 5.53 -16.37
C GLY A 162 -6.30 4.13 -16.72
N ARG A 163 -4.97 3.98 -16.84
CA ARG A 163 -4.28 2.69 -17.06
C ARG A 163 -3.99 1.95 -15.73
N ALA A 164 -3.29 0.81 -15.79
CA ALA A 164 -2.99 0.00 -14.60
C ALA A 164 -1.49 -0.17 -14.37
N SER A 165 -1.07 0.00 -13.13
CA SER A 165 0.25 -0.32 -12.59
C SER A 165 0.30 -1.78 -12.12
N THR A 166 1.49 -2.32 -12.00
CA THR A 166 1.72 -3.69 -11.52
C THR A 166 2.62 -3.66 -10.30
N LEU A 167 2.15 -4.24 -9.20
CA LEU A 167 2.96 -4.57 -8.04
C LEU A 167 3.38 -6.04 -8.12
N LEU A 168 4.65 -6.32 -7.93
CA LEU A 168 5.23 -7.65 -7.90
C LEU A 168 5.85 -7.90 -6.53
N PHE A 169 5.44 -8.98 -5.87
CA PHE A 169 6.04 -9.40 -4.60
C PHE A 169 7.19 -10.38 -4.85
N LYS A 170 8.29 -10.17 -4.14
CA LYS A 170 9.49 -11.01 -4.22
C LYS A 170 10.05 -11.28 -2.84
N ALA A 171 10.79 -12.37 -2.70
CA ALA A 171 11.62 -12.63 -1.54
C ALA A 171 13.10 -12.68 -1.96
N TYR A 172 14.02 -12.29 -1.07
CA TYR A 172 15.45 -12.31 -1.35
C TYR A 172 15.97 -13.76 -1.51
N GLU A 173 15.42 -14.69 -0.73
CA GLU A 173 15.74 -16.13 -0.78
C GLU A 173 15.52 -16.78 -2.16
N GLN A 174 14.73 -16.15 -3.05
CA GLN A 174 14.55 -16.62 -4.43
C GLN A 174 15.82 -16.52 -5.28
N GLY A 175 16.83 -15.80 -4.78
CA GLY A 175 18.06 -15.49 -5.50
C GLY A 175 17.86 -14.46 -6.62
N ARG A 176 18.99 -13.97 -7.13
CA ARG A 176 19.06 -12.84 -8.06
C ARG A 176 18.28 -13.05 -9.37
N ALA A 177 18.18 -14.29 -9.86
CA ALA A 177 17.59 -14.60 -11.16
C ALA A 177 16.11 -14.17 -11.30
N LYS A 178 15.35 -14.15 -10.20
CA LYS A 178 13.94 -13.73 -10.20
C LYS A 178 13.75 -12.22 -10.12
N TRP A 179 14.80 -11.47 -9.80
CA TRP A 179 14.84 -10.01 -9.73
C TRP A 179 15.27 -9.37 -11.06
N GLN A 180 15.98 -10.12 -11.91
CA GLN A 180 16.46 -9.70 -13.25
C GLN A 180 15.37 -9.63 -14.32
N ALA A 181 14.27 -10.36 -14.17
CA ALA A 181 13.35 -10.64 -15.28
C ALA A 181 12.45 -9.46 -15.70
N ASN A 182 12.39 -8.38 -14.92
CA ASN A 182 11.39 -7.32 -15.12
C ASN A 182 12.03 -5.94 -15.30
N THR A 183 11.58 -5.21 -16.32
CA THR A 183 11.82 -3.76 -16.40
C THR A 183 10.97 -3.08 -15.33
N VAL A 184 11.58 -2.75 -14.19
CA VAL A 184 10.88 -2.14 -13.04
C VAL A 184 11.18 -0.65 -12.94
N ASP A 185 10.16 0.15 -12.64
CA ASP A 185 10.28 1.59 -12.46
C ASP A 185 10.69 1.95 -11.03
N TYR A 186 10.23 1.17 -10.05
CA TYR A 186 10.44 1.37 -8.62
C TYR A 186 10.66 0.05 -7.91
N VAL A 187 11.57 0.04 -6.94
CA VAL A 187 11.89 -1.14 -6.11
C VAL A 187 11.87 -0.74 -4.66
N TRP A 188 11.14 -1.49 -3.84
CA TRP A 188 11.09 -1.38 -2.39
C TRP A 188 11.68 -2.63 -1.74
N PHE A 189 12.83 -2.44 -1.10
CA PHE A 189 13.45 -3.38 -0.18
C PHE A 189 13.02 -3.03 1.25
N ASP A 190 12.27 -3.91 1.90
CA ASP A 190 11.81 -3.67 3.28
C ASP A 190 12.93 -3.85 4.31
N GLU A 191 13.74 -4.90 4.11
CA GLU A 191 14.95 -5.20 4.88
C GLU A 191 16.21 -5.05 4.02
N GLU A 192 17.41 -5.04 4.63
CA GLU A 192 18.67 -4.95 3.89
C GLU A 192 18.85 -6.19 2.99
N PRO A 193 18.82 -6.03 1.65
CA PRO A 193 19.00 -7.16 0.77
C PRO A 193 20.48 -7.59 0.76
N PRO A 194 20.76 -8.89 0.50
CA PRO A 194 22.09 -9.33 0.11
C PRO A 194 22.64 -8.49 -1.06
N GLU A 195 23.96 -8.28 -1.08
CA GLU A 195 24.62 -7.38 -2.03
C GLU A 195 24.34 -7.74 -3.51
N ASP A 196 24.25 -9.03 -3.81
CA ASP A 196 23.94 -9.53 -5.15
C ASP A 196 22.49 -9.24 -5.59
N VAL A 197 21.54 -9.24 -4.65
CA VAL A 197 20.13 -8.84 -4.87
C VAL A 197 20.02 -7.33 -5.00
N TYR A 198 20.79 -6.58 -4.20
CA TYR A 198 20.85 -5.12 -4.27
C TYR A 198 21.27 -4.63 -5.65
N PHE A 199 22.43 -5.12 -6.14
CA PHE A 199 22.97 -4.70 -7.44
C PHE A 199 21.99 -4.99 -8.59
N GLU A 200 21.30 -6.13 -8.58
CA GLU A 200 20.35 -6.44 -9.65
C GLU A 200 19.06 -5.61 -9.60
N GLY A 201 18.58 -5.27 -8.41
CA GLY A 201 17.45 -4.36 -8.26
C GLY A 201 17.72 -2.99 -8.89
N ILE A 202 19.00 -2.57 -8.95
CA ILE A 202 19.41 -1.27 -9.49
C ILE A 202 19.84 -1.31 -10.95
N THR A 203 20.51 -2.37 -11.43
CA THR A 203 21.20 -2.41 -12.74
C THR A 203 20.33 -2.75 -13.95
N GLY A 204 19.08 -3.22 -13.81
CA GLY A 204 18.28 -3.68 -14.96
C GLY A 204 18.20 -2.67 -16.13
N GLU A 205 18.62 -3.11 -17.33
CA GLU A 205 18.82 -2.37 -18.59
C GLU A 205 17.57 -1.59 -19.06
N THR A 206 17.61 -0.25 -19.05
CA THR A 206 16.68 0.58 -19.85
C THR A 206 17.24 2.00 -20.03
N PRO A 207 17.09 2.66 -21.19
CA PRO A 207 17.72 3.97 -21.47
C PRO A 207 17.03 5.20 -20.83
N GLN A 208 16.00 5.01 -20.00
CA GLN A 208 15.24 6.10 -19.37
C GLN A 208 15.57 6.24 -17.87
N PRO A 209 15.53 7.46 -17.29
CA PRO A 209 15.96 7.70 -15.92
C PRO A 209 14.98 7.11 -14.89
N LYS A 210 15.36 5.97 -14.30
CA LYS A 210 14.61 5.24 -13.25
C LYS A 210 14.83 5.84 -11.86
N GLY A 211 13.77 5.96 -11.05
CA GLY A 211 13.85 6.32 -9.62
C GLY A 211 13.82 5.06 -8.76
N ARG A 212 14.92 4.67 -8.10
CA ARG A 212 15.00 3.40 -7.35
C ARG A 212 16.04 3.45 -6.23
N VAL A 213 15.60 3.17 -4.99
CA VAL A 213 16.15 2.24 -3.96
C VAL A 213 15.73 2.66 -2.56
N TRP A 214 15.40 1.65 -1.76
CA TRP A 214 15.28 1.64 -0.30
C TRP A 214 16.46 0.86 0.28
N ARG A 215 16.99 1.29 1.42
CA ARG A 215 17.94 0.50 2.23
C ARG A 215 17.55 0.65 3.71
N TRP A 216 18.00 -0.27 4.56
CA TRP A 216 17.96 -0.25 6.02
C TRP A 216 19.40 -0.31 6.59
N ARG A 217 19.63 0.31 7.77
CA ARG A 217 20.66 -0.09 8.74
C ARG A 217 20.01 -0.03 10.13
N GLY A 218 20.29 -1.05 10.93
CA GLY A 218 20.09 -1.08 12.38
C GLY A 218 21.10 -0.22 13.11
#